data_AF-A0A9E5GRT1-F1
#
_entry.id   AF-A0A9E5GRT1-F1
#
_cell.length_a   1.000
_cell.length_b   1.000
_cell.length_c   1.000
_cell.angle_alpha   90.00
_cell.angle_beta   90.00
_cell.angle_gamma   90.00
#
_symmetry.space_group_name_H-M   'P 1'
#
loop_
_entity.id
_entity.type
_entity.pdbx_description
1 polymer ?
#
loop_
_entity_poly.entity_id
_entity_poly.type
_entity_poly.pdbx_seq_one_letter_code
_entity_poly.pdbx_strand_id
1 'polypeptide(L)' 'MGIIIPFIIIFLLFIIDIFSVLLQIIWKKRFHRKLFAISPLHHLFEYKGMPEPTIVMKAWMLQGILAAIAIIAVFYQISG' A
#
# COMPACT_ATOMS: atom_id res chain seq x y z
N MET A 1 -12.29 19.31 5.76
CA MET A 1 -11.44 18.13 6.08
C MET A 1 -11.96 16.82 5.50
N GLY A 2 -13.27 16.65 5.33
CA GLY A 2 -13.78 15.30 5.22
C GLY A 2 -13.58 14.56 3.88
N ILE A 3 -13.43 15.23 2.74
CA ILE A 3 -13.10 14.54 1.47
C ILE A 3 -11.69 13.92 1.48
N ILE A 4 -10.79 14.41 2.33
CA ILE A 4 -9.38 13.97 2.35
C ILE A 4 -9.23 12.56 2.95
N ILE A 5 -10.03 12.25 3.97
CA ILE A 5 -9.91 10.99 4.73
C ILE A 5 -10.18 9.75 3.84
N PRO A 6 -11.26 9.70 3.03
CA PRO A 6 -11.51 8.60 2.09
C PRO A 6 -10.40 8.40 1.07
N PHE A 7 -9.80 9.48 0.56
CA PHE A 7 -8.70 9.37 -0.39
C PHE A 7 -7.47 8.73 0.26
N ILE A 8 -7.12 9.13 1.48
CA ILE A 8 -6.01 8.49 2.22
C ILE A 8 -6.26 6.99 2.40
N ILE A 9 -7.51 6.58 2.67
CA ILE A 9 -7.87 5.16 2.83
C ILE A 9 -7.68 4.39 1.52
N ILE A 10 -8.15 4.93 0.39
CA ILE A 10 -8.01 4.28 -0.91
C ILE A 10 -6.54 4.19 -1.34
N PHE A 11 -5.76 5.26 -1.14
CA PHE A 11 -4.36 5.30 -1.54
C PHE A 11 -3.42 4.59 -0.57
N LEU A 12 -3.90 4.12 0.59
CA LEU A 12 -3.06 3.56 1.65
C LEU A 12 -2.12 2.44 1.16
N LEU A 13 -2.63 1.51 0.36
CA LEU A 13 -1.84 0.39 -0.18
C LEU A 13 -0.70 0.90 -1.09
N PHE A 14 -0.99 1.86 -1.96
CA PHE A 14 0.02 2.49 -2.83
C PHE A 14 1.03 3.33 -2.06
N ILE A 15 0.57 4.06 -1.03
CA ILE A 15 1.44 4.84 -0.14
C ILE A 15 2.44 3.91 0.54
N ILE A 16 1.98 2.77 1.05
CA ILE A 16 2.84 1.76 1.69
C ILE A 16 3.88 1.22 0.70
N ASP A 17 3.49 0.93 -0.54
CA ASP A 17 4.41 0.37 -1.54
C ASP A 17 5.50 1.38 -1.94
N ILE A 18 5.13 2.63 -2.20
CA ILE A 18 6.08 3.72 -2.52
C ILE A 18 6.98 4.03 -1.31
N PHE A 19 6.41 4.07 -0.12
CA PHE A 19 7.15 4.36 1.11
C PHE A 19 8.22 3.29 1.39
N SER A 20 7.95 2.02 1.04
CA SER A 20 8.95 0.96 1.14
C SER A 20 10.20 1.22 0.29
N VAL A 21 10.01 1.72 -0.94
CA VAL A 21 11.10 2.08 -1.85
C VAL A 21 11.86 3.28 -1.32
N LEU A 22 11.15 4.30 -0.84
CA LEU A 22 11.76 5.48 -0.26
C LEU A 22 12.64 5.13 0.95
N LEU A 23 12.12 4.32 1.89
CA LEU A 23 12.88 3.81 3.03
C LEU A 23 14.10 3.01 2.60
N GLN A 24 13.94 2.12 1.61
CA GLN A 24 15.04 1.31 1.08
C GLN A 24 16.17 2.20 0.52
N ILE A 25 15.82 3.25 -0.24
CA ILE A 25 16.79 4.18 -0.84
C ILE A 25 17.51 4.98 0.26
N ILE A 26 16.76 5.55 1.21
CA ILE A 26 17.34 6.33 2.32
C ILE A 26 18.27 5.44 3.15
N TRP A 27 17.85 4.22 3.45
CA TRP A 27 18.64 3.28 4.24
C TRP A 27 19.92 2.86 3.52
N LYS A 28 19.85 2.53 2.23
CA LYS A 28 21.02 2.20 1.42
C LYS A 28 21.98 3.38 1.33
N LYS A 29 21.48 4.62 1.25
CA LYS A 29 22.31 5.84 1.21
C LYS A 29 22.98 6.15 2.55
N ARG A 30 22.32 5.85 3.67
CA ARG A 30 22.82 6.15 5.03
C ARG A 30 23.70 5.05 5.62
N PHE A 31 23.33 3.80 5.42
CA PHE A 31 23.93 2.65 6.10
C PHE A 31 24.63 1.69 5.14
N HIS A 32 24.61 1.97 3.82
CA HIS A 32 25.22 1.13 2.76
C HIS A 32 24.78 -0.35 2.76
N ARG A 33 23.69 -0.67 3.45
CA ARG A 33 23.07 -2.01 3.52
C ARG A 33 21.61 -1.93 3.07
N LYS A 34 21.04 -3.07 2.67
CA LYS A 34 19.62 -3.17 2.29
C LYS A 34 18.74 -3.29 3.56
N LEU A 35 17.58 -2.62 3.58
CA LEU A 35 16.59 -2.76 4.67
C LEU A 35 15.66 -3.95 4.40
N PHE A 36 15.16 -4.03 3.18
CA PHE A 36 14.38 -5.15 2.65
C PHE A 36 15.22 -5.94 1.65
N ALA A 37 14.95 -7.25 1.51
CA ALA A 37 15.65 -8.11 0.55
C ALA A 37 15.50 -7.58 -0.89
N ILE A 38 14.28 -7.19 -1.23
CA ILE A 38 13.90 -6.51 -2.47
C ILE A 38 12.76 -5.53 -2.14
N SER A 39 12.71 -4.41 -2.87
CA SER A 39 11.65 -3.41 -2.79
C SER A 39 11.31 -2.99 -4.22
N PRO A 40 10.06 -2.63 -4.55
CA PRO A 40 8.86 -2.48 -3.71
C PRO A 40 8.33 -3.72 -2.97
N LEU A 41 7.34 -3.56 -2.08
CA LEU A 41 6.83 -4.61 -1.19
C LEU A 41 6.23 -5.80 -1.94
N HIS A 42 5.62 -5.59 -3.11
CA HIS A 42 5.05 -6.70 -3.88
C HIS A 42 6.14 -7.66 -4.38
N HIS A 43 7.32 -7.16 -4.77
CA HIS A 43 8.45 -8.04 -5.09
C HIS A 43 9.02 -8.76 -3.87
N LEU A 44 8.83 -8.22 -2.65
CA LEU A 44 9.23 -8.95 -1.43
C LEU A 44 8.39 -10.22 -1.27
N PHE A 45 7.12 -10.19 -1.67
CA PHE A 45 6.25 -11.36 -1.69
C PHE A 45 6.64 -12.36 -2.77
N GLU A 46 7.04 -11.87 -3.95
CA GLU A 46 7.56 -12.69 -5.05
C GLU A 46 8.87 -13.39 -4.65
N TYR A 47 9.79 -12.66 -4.01
CA TYR A 47 11.05 -13.19 -3.48
C TYR A 47 10.83 -14.28 -2.40
N LYS A 48 9.71 -14.22 -1.68
CA LYS A 48 9.30 -15.26 -0.72
C LYS A 48 8.66 -16.49 -1.40
N GLY A 49 8.56 -16.50 -2.73
CA GLY A 49 8.05 -17.63 -3.52
C GLY A 49 6.56 -17.55 -3.84
N MET A 50 5.88 -16.42 -3.62
CA MET A 50 4.49 -16.28 -4.06
C MET A 50 4.42 -15.97 -5.57
N PRO A 51 3.56 -16.65 -6.35
CA PRO A 51 3.35 -16.30 -7.75
C PRO A 51 2.77 -14.89 -7.91
N GLU A 52 3.28 -14.15 -8.89
CA GLU A 52 2.81 -12.80 -9.25
C GLU A 52 1.27 -12.68 -9.35
N PRO A 53 0.54 -13.56 -10.07
CA PRO A 53 -0.92 -13.42 -10.18
C PRO A 53 -1.62 -13.55 -8.82
N THR A 54 -1.08 -14.36 -7.90
CA THR A 54 -1.62 -14.51 -6.54
C THR A 54 -1.41 -13.24 -5.72
N ILE A 55 -0.27 -12.57 -5.89
CA ILE A 55 0.04 -11.31 -5.21
C ILE A 55 -0.89 -10.21 -5.70
N VAL A 56 -1.04 -10.08 -7.03
CA VAL A 56 -1.93 -9.09 -7.66
C VAL A 56 -3.38 -9.29 -7.20
N MET A 57 -3.86 -10.54 -7.20
CA MET A 57 -5.22 -10.85 -6.76
C MET A 57 -5.45 -10.46 -5.29
N LYS A 58 -4.53 -10.80 -4.40
CA LYS A 58 -4.63 -10.43 -2.98
C LYS A 58 -4.59 -8.92 -2.77
N ALA A 59 -3.73 -8.22 -3.51
CA ALA A 59 -3.65 -6.76 -3.46
C ALA A 59 -4.97 -6.13 -3.92
N TRP A 60 -5.59 -6.64 -4.97
CA TRP A 60 -6.89 -6.17 -5.46
C TRP A 60 -8.02 -6.44 -4.47
N MET A 61 -8.03 -7.60 -3.83
CA MET A 61 -9.01 -7.89 -2.76
C MET A 61 -8.87 -6.91 -1.59
N LEU A 62 -7.64 -6.65 -1.13
CA LEU A 62 -7.37 -5.64 -0.11
C LEU A 62 -7.80 -4.23 -0.56
N GLN A 63 -7.48 -3.86 -1.80
CA GLN A 63 -7.86 -2.58 -2.40
C GLN A 63 -9.39 -2.41 -2.44
N GLY A 64 -10.12 -3.48 -2.81
CA GLY A 64 -11.58 -3.49 -2.83
C GLY A 64 -12.19 -3.29 -1.45
N ILE A 65 -11.62 -3.90 -0.40
CA ILE A 65 -12.06 -3.71 0.99
C ILE A 65 -11.82 -2.25 1.42
N LEU A 66 -10.64 -1.70 1.15
CA LEU A 66 -10.33 -0.30 1.47
C LEU A 66 -11.26 0.67 0.73
N ALA A 67 -11.58 0.39 -0.54
CA ALA A 67 -12.53 1.18 -1.31
C ALA A 67 -13.95 1.13 -0.72
N ALA A 68 -14.42 -0.03 -0.28
CA ALA A 68 -15.72 -0.16 0.38
C ALA A 68 -15.78 0.66 1.67
N ILE A 69 -14.74 0.62 2.51
CA ILE A 69 -14.63 1.42 3.73
C ILE A 69 -14.65 2.92 3.39
N ALA A 70 -13.90 3.33 2.36
CA ALA A 70 -13.85 4.72 1.95
C ALA A 70 -15.22 5.23 1.46
N ILE A 71 -15.98 4.42 0.72
CA ILE A 71 -17.35 4.76 0.28
C ILE A 71 -18.28 4.95 1.48
N ILE A 72 -18.22 4.04 2.46
CA ILE A 72 -19.02 4.14 3.68
C ILE A 72 -18.66 5.41 4.45
N ALA A 73 -17.37 5.72 4.58
CA ALA A 73 -16.90 6.95 5.24
C ALA A 73 -17.41 8.21 4.54
N VAL A 74 -17.40 8.24 3.20
CA VAL A 74 -17.98 9.35 2.41
C VAL A 74 -19.47 9.49 2.70
N PHE A 75 -20.21 8.39 2.71
CA PHE A 75 -21.66 8.41 2.92
C PHE A 75 -22.05 8.99 4.29
N TYR A 76 -21.35 8.58 5.36
CA TYR A 76 -21.56 9.15 6.70
C TYR A 76 -21.33 10.66 6.76
N GLN A 77 -20.42 11.16 5.93
CA GLN A 77 -20.05 12.56 5.94
C GLN A 77 -20.95 13.45 5.08
N ILE A 78 -21.67 12.86 4.12
CA ILE A 78 -22.68 13.54 3.31
C ILE A 78 -24.03 13.54 4.04
N SER A 79 -24.31 12.52 4.85
CA SER A 79 -25.58 12.33 5.56
C SER A 79 -25.64 13.01 6.93
N GLY A 80 -24.50 13.50 7.43
CA GLY A 80 -24.34 14.16 8.73
C GLY A 80 -24.12 15.67 8.62
#